data_AF-A0A7S1EES9-F1
#
_entry.id   AF-A0A7S1EES9-F1
#
_cell.length_a   1.000
_cell.length_b   1.000
_cell.length_c   1.000
_cell.angle_alpha   90.00
_cell.angle_beta   90.00
_cell.angle_gamma   90.00
#
_symmetry.space_group_name_H-M   'P 1'
#
loop_
_entity.id
_entity.type
_entity.pdbx_description
1 polymer ?
#
loop_
_entity_poly.entity_id
_entity_poly.type
_entity_poly.pdbx_seq_one_letter_code
_entity_poly.pdbx_strand_id
1 'polypeptide(L)'
;FTRMASVLDAVELVDLLNVLFMHIDQAAEYIGNIWKVETIGDSYICVAGGPRYHRCTDHAERGALMACCILEIAAVVSRLTEVNLKVRVGLHSGEVTAAVVGRLFPRCLIFGTDMQIV
;
A
#
# COMPACT_ATOMS: atom_id res chain seq x y z
N PHE A 1 14.15 4.32 1.73
CA PHE A 1 14.33 4.25 0.26
C PHE A 1 15.58 4.94 -0.27
N THR A 2 15.79 6.26 -0.09
CA THR A 2 16.94 6.99 -0.67
C THR A 2 18.30 6.32 -0.46
N ARG A 3 18.55 5.80 0.74
CA ARG A 3 19.79 5.07 1.06
C ARG A 3 19.90 3.70 0.37
N MET A 4 18.79 3.01 0.16
CA MET A 4 18.78 1.73 -0.57
C MET A 4 18.98 1.95 -2.06
N ALA A 5 18.30 2.96 -2.61
CA ALA A 5 18.44 3.35 -4.01
C ALA A 5 19.84 3.89 -4.36
N SER A 6 20.64 4.30 -3.37
CA SER A 6 22.04 4.68 -3.57
C SER A 6 23.04 3.52 -3.44
N VAL A 7 22.59 2.33 -3.04
CA VAL A 7 23.46 1.17 -2.76
C VAL A 7 23.17 -0.01 -3.69
N LEU A 8 21.90 -0.27 -3.98
CA LEU A 8 21.48 -1.35 -4.87
C LEU A 8 21.51 -0.90 -6.33
N ASP A 9 21.72 -1.86 -7.24
CA ASP A 9 21.47 -1.62 -8.66
C ASP A 9 19.98 -1.34 -8.90
N ALA A 10 19.66 -0.60 -9.97
CA ALA A 10 18.30 -0.25 -10.32
C ALA A 10 17.41 -1.49 -10.52
N VAL A 11 17.95 -2.55 -11.13
CA VAL A 11 17.20 -3.81 -11.36
C VAL A 11 16.92 -4.50 -10.03
N GLU A 12 17.94 -4.64 -9.18
CA GLU A 12 17.81 -5.28 -7.86
C GLU A 12 16.81 -4.54 -6.96
N LEU A 13 16.83 -3.21 -6.99
CA LEU A 13 15.87 -2.39 -6.23
C LEU A 13 14.44 -2.60 -6.72
N VAL A 14 14.23 -2.63 -8.04
CA VAL A 14 12.90 -2.84 -8.63
C VAL A 14 12.38 -4.24 -8.30
N ASP A 15 13.23 -5.27 -8.39
CA ASP A 15 12.85 -6.64 -8.06
C ASP A 15 12.48 -6.77 -6.58
N LEU A 16 13.26 -6.15 -5.68
CA LEU A 16 12.95 -6.11 -4.25
C LEU A 16 11.60 -5.46 -3.95
N LEU A 17 11.33 -4.31 -4.57
CA LEU A 17 10.04 -3.62 -4.42
C LEU A 17 8.90 -4.45 -4.99
N ASN A 18 9.12 -5.11 -6.12
CA ASN A 18 8.12 -5.96 -6.75
C ASN A 18 7.76 -7.15 -5.86
N VAL A 19 8.75 -7.85 -5.30
CA VAL A 19 8.51 -8.94 -4.34
C VAL A 19 7.73 -8.45 -3.12
N LEU A 20 8.11 -7.29 -2.56
CA LEU A 20 7.41 -6.72 -1.42
C LEU A 20 5.94 -6.39 -1.76
N PHE A 21 5.70 -5.68 -2.87
CA PHE A 21 4.36 -5.26 -3.26
C PHE A 21 3.47 -6.45 -3.68
N MET A 22 4.03 -7.49 -4.29
CA MET A 22 3.29 -8.71 -4.61
C MET A 22 2.76 -9.40 -3.35
N HIS A 23 3.56 -9.49 -2.29
CA HIS A 23 3.10 -10.06 -1.02
C HIS A 23 2.05 -9.19 -0.32
N ILE A 24 2.21 -7.86 -0.39
CA ILE A 24 1.19 -6.93 0.12
C ILE A 24 -0.12 -7.08 -0.66
N ASP A 25 -0.06 -7.20 -1.99
CA ASP A 25 -1.23 -7.43 -2.85
C ASP A 25 -1.94 -8.75 -2.49
N GLN A 26 -1.19 -9.82 -2.22
CA GLN A 26 -1.75 -11.11 -1.76
C GLN A 26 -2.46 -10.97 -0.40
N ALA A 27 -1.88 -10.23 0.54
CA ALA A 27 -2.52 -9.97 1.83
C ALA A 27 -3.81 -9.14 1.68
N ALA A 28 -3.81 -8.13 0.81
CA ALA A 28 -4.99 -7.34 0.51
C ALA A 28 -6.13 -8.21 -0.07
N GLU A 29 -5.80 -9.13 -0.97
CA GLU A 29 -6.76 -10.08 -1.54
C GLU A 29 -7.31 -11.04 -0.48
N TYR A 30 -6.45 -11.60 0.38
CA TYR A 30 -6.84 -12.53 1.44
C TYR A 30 -7.73 -11.87 2.49
N ILE A 31 -7.38 -10.66 2.95
CA ILE A 31 -8.20 -9.91 3.90
C ILE A 31 -9.54 -9.57 3.27
N GLY A 32 -9.54 -9.13 2.00
CA GLY A 32 -10.72 -8.73 1.25
C GLY A 32 -11.19 -7.31 1.62
N ASN A 33 -11.91 -6.67 0.69
CA ASN A 33 -12.34 -5.26 0.79
C ASN A 33 -11.19 -4.25 1.01
N ILE A 34 -9.94 -4.63 0.71
CA ILE A 34 -8.81 -3.72 0.60
C ILE A 34 -8.65 -3.37 -0.89
N TRP A 35 -8.63 -2.07 -1.19
CA TRP A 35 -8.49 -1.57 -2.56
C TRP A 35 -7.18 -0.80 -2.70
N LYS A 36 -6.30 -1.28 -3.57
CA LYS A 36 -5.04 -0.63 -3.91
C LYS A 36 -5.34 0.64 -4.71
N VAL A 37 -4.79 1.78 -4.25
CA VAL A 37 -5.01 3.09 -4.88
C VAL A 37 -3.92 3.34 -5.90
N GLU A 38 -2.72 3.63 -5.40
CA GLU A 38 -1.56 3.96 -6.20
C GLU A 38 -0.28 3.56 -5.47
N THR A 39 0.81 3.53 -6.21
CA THR A 39 2.16 3.53 -5.68
C THR A 39 2.85 4.84 -6.10
N ILE A 40 3.50 5.51 -5.15
CA ILE A 40 4.32 6.71 -5.40
C ILE A 40 5.73 6.41 -4.89
N GLY A 41 6.65 6.13 -5.80
CA GLY A 41 7.99 5.67 -5.45
C GLY A 41 7.95 4.34 -4.69
N ASP A 42 8.42 4.36 -3.44
CA ASP A 42 8.42 3.23 -2.50
C ASP A 42 7.16 3.11 -1.65
N SER A 43 6.22 4.05 -1.78
CA SER A 43 5.01 4.08 -0.97
C SER A 43 3.90 3.24 -1.60
N TYR A 44 3.28 2.38 -0.77
CA TYR A 44 2.11 1.58 -1.12
C TYR A 44 0.87 2.17 -0.43
N ILE A 45 -0.14 2.56 -1.21
CA ILE A 45 -1.35 3.20 -0.69
C ILE A 45 -2.57 2.32 -1.01
N CYS A 46 -3.35 2.01 0.02
CA CYS A 46 -4.60 1.26 -0.10
C CYS A 46 -5.69 1.83 0.81
N VAL A 47 -6.94 1.52 0.48
CA VAL A 47 -8.13 1.90 1.25
C VAL A 47 -8.95 0.66 1.59
N ALA A 48 -9.28 0.53 2.87
CA ALA A 48 -10.24 -0.47 3.32
C ALA A 48 -11.67 0.05 3.11
N GLY A 49 -12.55 -0.79 2.56
CA GLY A 49 -13.92 -0.40 2.24
C GLY A 49 -14.07 0.37 0.92
N GLY A 50 -13.16 0.15 -0.04
CA GLY A 50 -13.22 0.70 -1.40
C GLY A 50 -14.51 0.36 -2.18
N PRO A 51 -14.62 0.76 -3.46
CA PRO A 51 -15.90 0.92 -4.18
C PRO A 51 -16.52 -0.43 -4.58
N ARG A 52 -16.94 -1.23 -3.60
CA ARG A 52 -17.90 -2.30 -3.77
C ARG A 52 -19.27 -1.77 -3.39
N TYR A 53 -20.30 -2.29 -4.05
CA TYR A 53 -21.70 -1.87 -3.92
C TYR A 53 -22.31 -1.99 -2.51
N HIS A 54 -21.54 -2.42 -1.51
CA HIS A 54 -22.00 -2.69 -0.15
C HIS A 54 -21.14 -1.94 0.88
N ARG A 55 -21.78 -1.39 1.92
CA ARG A 55 -21.05 -0.78 3.04
C ARG A 55 -20.16 -1.82 3.72
N CYS A 56 -18.87 -1.51 3.83
CA CYS A 56 -17.91 -2.26 4.64
C CYS A 56 -17.97 -1.71 6.08
N THR A 57 -18.71 -2.36 6.97
CA THR A 57 -18.86 -1.90 8.37
C THR A 57 -17.62 -2.18 9.23
N ASP A 58 -16.75 -3.07 8.78
CA ASP A 58 -15.53 -3.53 9.42
C ASP A 58 -14.26 -2.95 8.74
N HIS A 59 -14.39 -1.83 8.00
CA HIS A 59 -13.26 -1.26 7.24
C HIS A 59 -12.07 -0.88 8.13
N ALA A 60 -12.33 -0.36 9.33
CA ALA A 60 -11.27 0.03 10.27
C ALA A 60 -10.48 -1.19 10.79
N GLU A 61 -11.18 -2.30 11.10
CA GLU A 61 -10.56 -3.55 11.53
C GLU A 61 -9.70 -4.15 10.39
N ARG A 62 -10.23 -4.18 9.17
CA ARG A 62 -9.50 -4.64 7.98
C ARG A 62 -8.26 -3.77 7.71
N GLY A 63 -8.38 -2.45 7.86
CA GLY A 63 -7.26 -1.52 7.72
C GLY A 63 -6.17 -1.75 8.77
N ALA A 64 -6.55 -1.99 10.03
CA ALA A 64 -5.61 -2.33 11.10
C ALA A 64 -4.93 -3.69 10.86
N LEU A 65 -5.69 -4.70 10.44
CA LEU A 65 -5.14 -6.01 10.08
C LEU A 65 -4.15 -5.89 8.92
N MET A 66 -4.49 -5.13 7.88
CA MET A 66 -3.62 -4.86 6.75
C MET A 66 -2.31 -4.20 7.20
N ALA A 67 -2.38 -3.22 8.11
CA ALA A 67 -1.19 -2.58 8.66
C ALA A 67 -0.26 -3.57 9.39
N CYS A 68 -0.81 -4.49 10.18
CA CYS A 68 -0.05 -5.55 10.83
C CYS A 68 0.59 -6.50 9.80
N CYS A 69 -0.16 -6.95 8.80
CA CYS A 69 0.36 -7.82 7.74
C CYS A 69 1.52 -7.17 6.98
N ILE A 70 1.44 -5.88 6.66
CA ILE A 70 2.52 -5.17 5.97
C ILE A 70 3.82 -5.21 6.79
N LEU A 71 3.74 -5.01 8.12
CA LEU A 71 4.93 -5.06 8.99
C LEU A 71 5.55 -6.47 9.02
N GLU A 72 4.72 -7.51 9.10
CA GLU A 72 5.19 -8.90 9.08
C GLU A 72 5.80 -9.28 7.73
N ILE A 73 5.14 -8.92 6.63
CA ILE A 73 5.64 -9.14 5.26
C ILE A 73 6.97 -8.44 5.08
N ALA A 74 7.10 -7.19 5.50
CA ALA A 74 8.37 -6.46 5.42
C ALA A 74 9.50 -7.18 6.18
N ALA A 75 9.21 -7.73 7.37
CA ALA A 75 10.18 -8.50 8.15
C ALA A 75 10.55 -9.84 7.50
N VAL A 76 9.61 -10.49 6.80
CA VAL A 76 9.87 -11.73 6.03
C VAL A 76 10.72 -11.41 4.81
N VAL A 77 10.31 -10.44 3.99
CA VAL A 77 11.05 -10.04 2.78
C VAL A 77 12.46 -9.54 3.14
N SER A 78 12.60 -8.80 4.25
CA SER A 78 13.91 -8.37 4.75
C SER A 78 14.84 -9.55 5.04
N ARG A 79 14.32 -10.63 5.63
CA ARG A 79 15.09 -11.85 5.91
C ARG A 79 15.41 -12.63 4.65
N LEU A 80 14.45 -12.76 3.73
CA LEU A 80 14.62 -13.52 2.48
C LEU A 80 15.62 -12.88 1.52
N THR A 81 15.68 -11.55 1.51
CA THR A 81 16.54 -10.79 0.59
C THR A 81 17.85 -10.35 1.22
N GLU A 82 18.05 -10.62 2.51
CA GLU A 82 19.18 -10.13 3.33
C GLU A 82 19.35 -8.59 3.31
N VAL A 83 18.31 -7.86 2.86
CA VAL A 83 18.27 -6.41 2.87
C VAL A 83 17.52 -5.93 4.10
N ASN A 84 18.13 -5.02 4.86
CA ASN A 84 17.49 -4.40 6.03
C ASN A 84 16.37 -3.43 5.60
N LEU A 85 15.15 -3.97 5.47
CA LEU A 85 13.96 -3.21 5.11
C LEU A 85 13.33 -2.63 6.37
N LYS A 86 13.10 -1.31 6.36
CA LYS A 86 12.34 -0.61 7.39
C LYS A 86 11.14 0.04 6.73
N VAL A 87 9.94 -0.35 7.18
CA VAL A 87 8.66 0.17 6.69
C VAL A 87 7.99 0.96 7.81
N ARG A 88 7.29 2.03 7.43
CA ARG A 88 6.39 2.79 8.29
C ARG A 88 4.99 2.63 7.73
N VAL A 89 4.02 2.39 8.61
CA VAL A 89 2.61 2.30 8.24
C VAL A 89 1.85 3.38 8.99
N GLY A 90 1.15 4.24 8.25
CA GLY A 90 0.16 5.17 8.77
C GLY A 90 -1.24 4.63 8.47
N LEU A 91 -2.17 4.81 9.40
CA LEU A 91 -3.57 4.41 9.24
C LEU A 91 -4.46 5.53 9.76
N HIS A 92 -5.47 5.89 8.96
CA HIS A 92 -6.49 6.87 9.31
C HIS A 92 -7.85 6.41 8.79
N SER A 93 -8.91 6.85 9.46
CA SER A 93 -10.30 6.58 9.06
C SER A 93 -11.06 7.90 8.96
N GLY A 94 -11.75 8.10 7.84
CA GLY A 94 -12.49 9.33 7.60
C GLY A 94 -13.24 9.27 6.26
N GLU A 95 -13.75 10.42 5.84
CA GLU A 95 -14.48 10.54 4.59
C GLU A 95 -13.52 10.87 3.46
N VAL A 96 -13.65 10.15 2.35
CA VAL A 96 -12.82 10.34 1.17
C VAL A 96 -13.67 10.31 -0.10
N THR A 97 -13.22 11.01 -1.13
CA THR A 97 -13.84 11.02 -2.45
C THR A 97 -12.92 10.33 -3.45
N ALA A 98 -13.41 9.32 -4.16
CA ALA A 98 -12.69 8.67 -5.25
C ALA A 98 -13.12 9.28 -6.60
N ALA A 99 -12.16 9.50 -7.50
CA ALA A 99 -12.42 9.99 -8.86
C ALA A 99 -11.41 9.41 -9.87
N VAL A 100 -11.85 9.23 -11.11
CA VAL A 100 -10.96 8.89 -12.23
C VAL A 100 -10.54 10.16 -12.93
N VAL A 101 -9.23 10.44 -12.97
CA VAL A 101 -8.68 11.67 -13.52
C VAL A 101 -7.76 11.37 -14.70
N GLY A 102 -7.88 12.16 -15.77
CA GLY A 102 -7.05 12.06 -16.97
C GLY A 102 -7.75 11.34 -18.13
N ARG A 103 -7.38 11.71 -19.36
CA ARG A 103 -7.97 11.15 -20.59
C ARG A 103 -7.07 10.13 -21.27
N LEU A 104 -5.78 10.41 -21.37
CA LEU A 104 -4.81 9.53 -22.04
C LEU A 104 -4.26 8.45 -21.10
N PHE A 105 -4.16 8.76 -19.80
CA PHE A 105 -3.71 7.85 -18.76
C PHE A 105 -4.59 8.03 -17.52
N PRO A 106 -5.81 7.45 -17.53
CA PRO A 106 -6.76 7.62 -16.43
C PRO A 106 -6.23 6.93 -15.17
N ARG A 107 -6.19 7.67 -14.06
CA ARG A 107 -5.81 7.15 -12.73
C ARG A 107 -6.99 7.28 -11.78
N CYS A 108 -7.23 6.24 -10.98
CA CYS A 108 -8.21 6.33 -9.91
C CYS A 108 -7.51 6.94 -8.70
N LEU A 109 -7.86 8.19 -8.42
CA LEU A 109 -7.30 8.98 -7.33
C LEU A 109 -8.32 9.08 -6.21
N ILE A 110 -7.81 9.17 -4.99
CA ILE A 110 -8.60 9.47 -3.81
C ILE A 110 -8.25 10.89 -3.38
N PHE A 111 -9.22 11.63 -2.86
CA PHE A 111 -9.09 12.99 -2.36
C PHE A 111 -9.82 13.12 -1.01
N GLY A 112 -9.33 14.02 -0.16
CA GLY A 112 -9.96 14.34 1.12
C GLY A 112 -8.97 15.03 2.06
N THR A 113 -9.49 15.82 3.00
CA THR A 113 -8.68 16.39 4.09
C THR A 113 -8.01 15.31 4.92
N ASP A 114 -8.68 14.16 5.05
CA ASP A 114 -8.23 12.98 5.76
C ASP A 114 -7.03 12.27 5.09
N MET A 115 -6.70 12.60 3.84
CA MET A 115 -5.50 12.09 3.17
C MET A 115 -4.24 12.95 3.37
N GLN A 116 -4.34 14.11 4.03
CA GLN A 116 -3.18 14.98 4.29
C GLN A 116 -2.40 14.64 5.57
N ILE A 117 -2.76 13.55 6.26
CA ILE A 117 -2.09 13.14 7.50
C ILE A 117 -0.85 12.33 7.12
N VAL A 118 0.32 12.98 7.18
CA VAL A 118 1.66 12.44 6.94
C VAL A 118 2.34 12.07 8.26
#